data_AF-A0A3A5VWQ2-F1
#
_entry.id   AF-A0A3A5VWQ2-F1
#
_cell.length_a   1.000
_cell.length_b   1.000
_cell.length_c   1.000
_cell.angle_alpha   90.00
_cell.angle_beta   90.00
_cell.angle_gamma   90.00
#
_symmetry.space_group_name_H-M   'P 1'
#
loop_
_entity.id
_entity.type
_entity.pdbx_description
1 polymer ?
#
loop_
_entity_poly.entity_id
_entity_poly.type
_entity_poly.pdbx_seq_one_letter_code
_entity_poly.pdbx_strand_id
1 'polypeptide(L)'
;MSPSFRLGNEDSWLLEQRYLIDGKEIDDSKFERSKHEVEQSSPPRVVSKQRNGWYLTPNPIHSAVRRFISKAVVILLLALGYLFVEPILSSFGIPGIGTGTIRIGLLDYPLLAVIIVPLLFIPLALRVGANFADLVHQRNFLRSAPSDPIITLLKS
;
A
#
# COMPACT_ATOMS: atom_id res chain seq x y z
N MET A 1 10.03 -12.45 -26.75
CA MET A 1 10.95 -13.37 -26.04
C MET A 1 11.69 -12.51 -25.03
N SER A 2 11.31 -12.61 -23.76
CA SER A 2 11.81 -11.72 -22.70
C SER A 2 13.30 -12.03 -22.42
N PRO A 3 14.24 -11.07 -22.57
CA PRO A 3 15.64 -11.42 -22.74
C PRO A 3 16.54 -11.06 -21.53
N SER A 4 17.81 -11.46 -21.63
CA SER A 4 18.83 -11.41 -20.56
C SER A 4 18.95 -10.05 -19.85
N PHE A 5 18.78 -10.08 -18.53
CA PHE A 5 19.02 -8.97 -17.61
C PHE A 5 20.50 -8.95 -17.22
N ARG A 6 21.22 -7.86 -17.51
CA ARG A 6 22.62 -7.67 -17.10
C ARG A 6 22.74 -6.35 -16.33
N LEU A 7 23.23 -6.39 -15.10
CA LEU A 7 23.37 -5.23 -14.23
C LEU A 7 24.78 -5.18 -13.64
N GLY A 8 25.46 -4.05 -13.84
CA GLY A 8 26.83 -3.84 -13.39
C GLY A 8 27.89 -4.23 -14.43
N ASN A 9 29.15 -4.30 -14.01
CA ASN A 9 30.30 -4.42 -14.91
C ASN A 9 31.25 -5.54 -14.45
N GLU A 10 32.03 -6.14 -15.35
CA GLU A 10 32.93 -7.26 -15.03
C GLU A 10 34.00 -6.89 -13.99
N ASP A 11 34.41 -5.63 -13.97
CA ASP A 11 35.36 -5.08 -12.98
C ASP A 11 34.69 -4.71 -11.63
N SER A 12 33.39 -5.00 -11.49
CA SER A 12 32.55 -4.63 -10.34
C SER A 12 31.51 -5.73 -10.05
N TRP A 13 30.48 -5.45 -9.25
CA TRP A 13 29.38 -6.39 -9.08
C TRP A 13 28.66 -6.55 -10.43
N LEU A 14 28.53 -7.79 -10.92
CA LEU A 14 27.84 -8.13 -12.16
C LEU A 14 26.76 -9.17 -11.89
N LEU A 15 25.50 -8.82 -12.14
CA LEU A 15 24.37 -9.75 -12.18
C LEU A 15 23.98 -9.98 -13.64
N GLU A 16 23.96 -11.23 -14.10
CA GLU A 16 23.49 -11.58 -15.44
C GLU A 16 22.48 -12.74 -15.36
N GLN A 17 21.38 -12.62 -16.11
CA GLN A 17 20.41 -13.69 -16.29
C GLN A 17 20.63 -14.35 -17.65
N ARG A 18 21.15 -15.57 -17.65
CA ARG A 18 21.35 -16.39 -18.86
C ARG A 18 20.29 -17.49 -18.95
N TYR A 19 19.82 -17.78 -20.16
CA TYR A 19 18.88 -18.86 -20.42
C TYR A 19 19.60 -20.04 -21.08
N LEU A 20 19.34 -21.24 -20.57
CA LEU A 20 19.77 -22.51 -21.13
C LEU A 20 18.56 -23.14 -21.85
N ILE A 21 18.65 -23.37 -23.16
CA ILE A 21 17.68 -24.18 -23.89
C ILE A 21 18.42 -25.43 -24.35
N ASP A 22 17.90 -26.61 -23.97
CA ASP A 22 18.50 -27.91 -24.26
C ASP A 22 19.99 -28.03 -23.86
N GLY A 23 20.35 -27.42 -22.72
CA GLY A 23 21.71 -27.46 -22.18
C GLY A 23 22.74 -26.62 -22.96
N LYS A 24 22.30 -25.83 -23.94
CA LYS A 24 23.15 -24.86 -24.65
C LYS A 24 22.81 -23.45 -24.21
N GLU A 25 23.85 -22.68 -23.89
CA GLU A 25 23.74 -21.25 -23.60
C GLU A 25 23.33 -20.53 -24.88
N ILE A 26 22.27 -19.73 -24.79
CA ILE A 26 21.92 -18.77 -25.83
C ILE A 26 22.58 -17.46 -25.45
N ASP A 27 23.49 -17.00 -26.30
CA ASP A 27 24.17 -15.71 -26.15
C ASP A 27 23.44 -14.65 -26.98
N ASP A 28 22.54 -13.92 -26.33
CA ASP A 28 21.81 -12.79 -26.89
C ASP A 28 22.51 -11.43 -26.64
N SER A 29 23.79 -11.44 -26.25
CA SER A 29 24.62 -10.23 -26.04
C SER A 29 24.86 -9.39 -27.31
N LYS A 30 24.80 -10.01 -28.50
CA LYS A 30 25.05 -9.35 -29.79
C LYS A 30 23.83 -8.62 -30.38
N PHE A 31 22.67 -8.73 -29.75
CA PHE A 31 21.47 -8.02 -30.20
C PHE A 31 21.39 -6.64 -29.54
N GLU A 32 21.69 -5.58 -30.29
CA GLU A 32 21.42 -4.20 -29.85
C GLU A 32 19.91 -3.98 -29.72
N ARG A 33 19.44 -3.82 -28.47
CA ARG A 33 18.02 -3.68 -28.16
C ARG A 33 17.63 -2.21 -28.22
N SER A 34 16.92 -1.84 -29.27
CA SER A 34 16.49 -0.46 -29.48
C SER A 34 15.26 -0.03 -28.64
N LYS A 35 14.66 -0.93 -27.84
CA LYS A 35 13.42 -0.65 -27.08
C LYS A 35 13.42 -1.33 -25.71
N HIS A 36 13.10 -0.56 -24.67
CA HIS A 36 12.72 -1.09 -23.36
C HIS A 36 11.32 -1.71 -23.46
N GLU A 37 11.26 -3.03 -23.55
CA GLU A 37 9.98 -3.74 -23.52
C GLU A 37 9.68 -4.14 -22.07
N VAL A 38 8.59 -3.61 -21.51
CA VAL A 38 8.12 -4.00 -20.18
C VAL A 38 7.53 -5.40 -20.31
N GLU A 39 8.12 -6.34 -19.57
CA GLU A 39 7.68 -7.73 -19.60
C GLU A 39 6.25 -7.88 -19.05
N GLN A 40 5.30 -8.19 -19.94
CA GLN A 40 3.89 -8.42 -19.57
C GLN A 40 3.60 -9.88 -19.19
N SER A 41 4.58 -10.78 -19.28
CA SER A 41 4.40 -12.18 -18.89
C SER A 41 4.27 -12.34 -17.38
N SER A 42 3.42 -13.29 -16.96
CA SER A 42 3.37 -13.72 -15.56
C SER A 42 4.75 -14.20 -15.11
N PRO A 43 5.20 -13.84 -13.90
CA PRO A 43 6.52 -14.21 -13.40
C PRO A 43 6.69 -15.73 -13.39
N PRO A 44 7.92 -16.24 -13.61
CA PRO A 44 8.20 -17.67 -13.63
C PRO A 44 7.70 -18.37 -12.37
N ARG A 45 7.15 -19.59 -12.52
CA ARG A 45 6.59 -20.36 -11.37
C ARG A 45 7.59 -20.52 -10.22
N VAL A 46 8.89 -20.62 -10.53
CA VAL A 46 9.97 -20.73 -9.53
C VAL A 46 10.05 -19.47 -8.67
N VAL A 47 10.00 -18.28 -9.28
CA VAL A 47 9.93 -16.99 -8.56
C VAL A 47 8.66 -16.94 -7.72
N SER A 48 7.50 -17.32 -8.26
CA SER A 48 6.25 -17.33 -7.49
C SER A 48 6.28 -18.27 -6.27
N LYS A 49 7.04 -19.37 -6.33
CA LYS A 49 7.20 -20.35 -5.25
C LYS A 49 8.29 -19.96 -4.23
N GLN A 50 9.33 -19.26 -4.65
CA GLN A 50 10.40 -18.75 -3.77
C GLN A 50 10.06 -17.40 -3.15
N ARG A 51 9.00 -16.72 -3.62
CA ARG A 51 8.42 -15.52 -3.02
C ARG A 51 7.77 -15.84 -1.66
N ASN A 52 8.60 -16.06 -0.66
CA ASN A 52 8.19 -16.13 0.74
C ASN A 52 8.50 -14.78 1.39
N GLY A 53 7.45 -13.99 1.63
CA GLY A 53 7.62 -12.71 2.30
C GLY A 53 6.37 -11.85 2.23
N TRP A 54 6.01 -11.26 3.38
CA TRP A 54 4.89 -10.32 3.55
C TRP A 54 4.88 -9.18 2.51
N TYR A 55 6.07 -8.77 2.03
CA TYR A 55 6.23 -7.66 1.10
C TYR A 55 5.72 -7.94 -0.34
N LEU A 56 5.38 -9.19 -0.66
CA LEU A 56 5.17 -9.65 -2.03
C LEU A 56 3.68 -9.77 -2.41
N THR A 57 2.77 -9.80 -1.44
CA THR A 57 1.32 -9.81 -1.69
C THR A 57 0.67 -8.65 -0.96
N PRO A 58 0.12 -7.65 -1.67
CA PRO A 58 -0.58 -6.56 -1.01
C PRO A 58 -1.76 -7.14 -0.25
N ASN A 59 -1.81 -6.90 1.07
CA ASN A 59 -2.91 -7.38 1.89
C ASN A 59 -4.22 -6.71 1.39
N PRO A 60 -5.22 -7.51 0.97
CA PRO A 60 -6.46 -7.00 0.38
C PRO A 60 -7.19 -6.00 1.30
N ILE A 61 -6.95 -6.09 2.61
CA ILE A 61 -7.50 -5.19 3.64
C ILE A 61 -7.09 -3.73 3.38
N HIS A 62 -5.88 -3.45 2.90
CA HIS A 62 -5.45 -2.06 2.66
C HIS A 62 -6.26 -1.40 1.54
N SER A 63 -6.64 -2.16 0.51
CA SER A 63 -7.45 -1.63 -0.59
C SER A 63 -8.88 -1.30 -0.13
N ALA A 64 -9.48 -2.17 0.69
CA ALA A 64 -10.80 -1.96 1.29
C ALA A 64 -10.80 -0.77 2.24
N VAL A 65 -9.79 -0.68 3.12
CA VAL A 65 -9.60 0.43 4.06
C VAL A 65 -9.44 1.76 3.32
N ARG A 66 -8.63 1.80 2.26
CA ARG A 66 -8.45 3.02 1.45
C ARG A 66 -9.77 3.50 0.84
N ARG A 67 -10.56 2.59 0.26
CA ARG A 67 -11.87 2.93 -0.34
C ARG A 67 -12.88 3.41 0.70
N PHE A 68 -12.87 2.85 1.90
CA PHE A 68 -13.72 3.27 3.01
C PHE A 68 -13.33 4.66 3.53
N ILE A 69 -12.04 4.90 3.80
CA ILE A 69 -11.53 6.18 4.29
C ILE A 69 -11.92 7.32 3.36
N SER A 70 -11.73 7.16 2.04
CA SER A 70 -12.06 8.21 1.08
C SER A 70 -13.54 8.61 1.14
N LYS A 71 -14.46 7.64 1.26
CA LYS A 71 -15.90 7.92 1.39
C LYS A 71 -16.24 8.59 2.72
N ALA A 72 -15.67 8.08 3.82
CA ALA A 72 -15.89 8.62 5.16
C ALA A 72 -15.44 10.09 5.26
N VAL A 73 -14.27 10.41 4.70
CA VAL A 73 -13.73 11.79 4.68
C VAL A 73 -14.60 12.73 3.86
N VAL A 74 -15.17 12.29 2.72
CA VAL A 74 -16.10 13.13 1.94
C VAL A 74 -17.36 13.45 2.75
N ILE A 75 -17.97 12.46 3.38
CA ILE A 75 -19.17 12.66 4.22
C ILE A 75 -18.87 13.61 5.39
N LEU A 76 -17.72 13.39 6.03
CA LEU A 76 -17.21 14.22 7.10
C LEU A 76 -17.03 15.70 6.67
N LEU A 77 -16.38 15.95 5.53
CA LEU A 77 -16.18 17.31 5.03
C LEU A 77 -17.50 18.00 4.69
N LEU A 78 -18.45 17.29 4.08
CA LEU A 78 -19.79 17.81 3.82
C LEU A 78 -20.53 18.15 5.10
N ALA A 79 -20.46 17.28 6.10
CA ALA A 79 -21.18 17.46 7.37
C ALA A 79 -20.57 18.61 8.20
N LEU A 80 -19.24 18.75 8.21
CA LEU A 80 -18.56 19.87 8.85
C LEU A 80 -18.81 21.18 8.10
N GLY A 81 -18.77 21.16 6.77
CA GLY A 81 -19.12 22.30 5.93
C GLY A 81 -20.56 22.75 6.16
N TYR A 82 -21.50 21.81 6.23
CA TYR A 82 -22.89 22.10 6.59
C TYR A 82 -23.01 22.77 7.95
N LEU A 83 -22.33 22.23 8.98
CA LEU A 83 -22.35 22.80 10.32
C LEU A 83 -21.74 24.21 10.37
N PHE A 84 -20.78 24.50 9.49
CA PHE A 84 -20.18 25.83 9.35
C PHE A 84 -21.13 26.85 8.70
N VAL A 85 -21.93 26.43 7.71
CA VAL A 85 -22.87 27.30 6.99
C VAL A 85 -24.21 27.42 7.75
N GLU A 86 -24.56 26.46 8.60
CA GLU A 86 -25.84 26.45 9.33
C GLU A 86 -26.16 27.73 10.13
N PRO A 87 -25.21 28.37 10.86
CA PRO A 87 -25.48 29.62 11.56
C PRO A 87 -25.93 30.75 10.63
N ILE A 88 -25.46 30.73 9.38
CA ILE A 88 -25.84 31.70 8.35
C ILE A 88 -27.24 31.37 7.84
N LEU A 89 -27.53 30.10 7.55
CA LEU A 89 -28.86 29.66 7.09
C LEU A 89 -29.95 29.95 8.13
N SER A 90 -29.67 29.70 9.41
CA SER A 90 -30.61 29.97 10.50
C SER A 90 -30.88 31.46 10.66
N SER A 91 -29.88 32.31 10.41
CA SER A 91 -30.05 33.78 10.38
C SER A 91 -30.98 34.25 9.25
N PHE A 92 -31.07 33.49 8.14
CA PHE A 92 -32.04 33.72 7.07
C PHE A 92 -33.41 33.05 7.30
N GLY A 93 -33.63 32.43 8.45
CA GLY A 93 -34.89 31.77 8.80
C GLY A 93 -35.06 30.36 8.21
N ILE A 94 -34.01 29.77 7.66
CA ILE A 94 -34.04 28.39 7.14
C ILE A 94 -33.75 27.43 8.32
N PRO A 95 -34.67 26.51 8.67
CA PRO A 95 -34.45 25.59 9.78
C PRO A 95 -33.35 24.58 9.45
N GLY A 96 -32.38 24.45 10.34
CA GLY A 96 -31.32 23.45 10.24
C GLY A 96 -31.84 22.03 10.52
N ILE A 97 -31.43 21.07 9.70
CA ILE A 97 -31.64 19.65 9.92
C ILE A 97 -30.46 19.08 10.73
N GLY A 98 -30.74 18.40 11.84
CA GLY A 98 -29.71 17.69 12.61
C GLY A 98 -28.77 18.57 13.46
N THR A 99 -29.11 19.85 13.67
CA THR A 99 -28.33 20.78 14.51
C THR A 99 -28.83 20.90 15.94
N GLY A 100 -29.74 20.02 16.36
CA GLY A 100 -30.15 19.91 17.76
C GLY A 100 -28.93 19.77 18.68
N THR A 101 -28.92 20.50 19.78
CA THR A 101 -27.77 20.54 20.70
C THR A 101 -27.87 19.42 21.75
N ILE A 102 -26.78 18.71 21.97
CA ILE A 102 -26.59 17.86 23.15
C ILE A 102 -25.71 18.61 24.14
N ARG A 103 -26.17 18.69 25.38
CA ARG A 103 -25.38 19.20 26.49
C ARG A 103 -24.48 18.11 27.04
N ILE A 104 -23.16 18.29 26.96
CA ILE A 104 -22.17 17.41 27.60
C ILE A 104 -21.46 18.24 28.66
N GLY A 105 -21.76 17.99 29.93
CA GLY A 105 -21.28 18.83 31.03
C GLY A 105 -21.90 20.24 30.96
N LEU A 106 -21.05 21.27 30.98
CA LEU A 106 -21.49 22.68 30.92
C LEU A 106 -21.52 23.26 29.49
N LEU A 107 -21.28 22.43 28.46
CA LEU A 107 -21.11 22.91 27.08
C LEU A 107 -22.11 22.23 26.14
N ASP A 108 -22.78 23.06 25.33
CA ASP A 108 -23.76 22.62 24.33
C ASP A 108 -23.06 22.40 22.99
N TYR A 109 -23.15 21.18 22.46
CA TYR A 109 -22.58 20.81 21.18
C TYR A 109 -23.68 20.42 20.21
N PRO A 110 -23.60 20.81 18.93
CA PRO A 110 -24.52 20.31 17.93
C PRO A 110 -24.34 18.79 17.79
N LEU A 111 -25.45 18.06 17.75
CA LEU A 111 -25.51 16.59 17.65
C LEU A 111 -24.62 16.06 16.52
N LEU A 112 -24.66 16.72 15.37
CA LEU A 112 -23.86 16.35 14.21
C LEU A 112 -22.35 16.40 14.52
N ALA A 113 -21.86 17.42 15.25
CA ALA A 113 -20.45 17.50 15.63
C ALA A 113 -20.03 16.34 16.55
N VAL A 114 -20.90 15.95 17.49
CA VAL A 114 -20.64 14.83 18.41
C VAL A 114 -20.43 13.51 17.64
N ILE A 115 -21.07 13.35 16.48
CA ILE A 115 -20.92 12.15 15.61
C ILE A 115 -19.72 12.29 14.67
N ILE A 116 -19.52 13.48 14.08
CA ILE A 116 -18.44 13.77 13.11
C ILE A 116 -17.06 13.71 13.77
N VAL A 117 -16.93 14.22 14.99
CA VAL A 117 -15.62 14.33 15.65
C VAL A 117 -14.97 12.95 15.86
N PRO A 118 -15.65 11.92 16.39
CA PRO A 118 -15.12 10.55 16.42
C PRO A 118 -14.77 10.00 15.03
N LEU A 119 -15.58 10.32 14.01
CA LEU A 119 -15.35 9.88 12.63
C LEU A 119 -14.03 10.43 12.06
N LEU A 120 -13.57 11.61 12.50
CA LEU A 120 -12.25 12.17 12.15
C LEU A 120 -11.08 11.28 12.56
N PHE A 121 -11.22 10.60 13.71
CA PHE A 121 -10.13 9.80 14.26
C PHE A 121 -10.04 8.42 13.61
N ILE A 122 -11.08 7.94 12.94
CA ILE A 122 -11.11 6.58 12.34
C ILE A 122 -9.97 6.37 11.33
N PRO A 123 -9.72 7.26 10.33
CA PRO A 123 -8.61 7.09 9.40
C PRO A 123 -7.24 7.04 10.09
N LEU A 124 -7.06 7.84 11.15
CA LEU A 124 -5.82 7.86 11.93
C LEU A 124 -5.65 6.57 12.73
N ALA A 125 -6.70 6.11 13.41
CA ALA A 125 -6.69 4.86 14.16
C ALA A 125 -6.41 3.66 13.25
N LEU A 126 -7.04 3.59 12.07
CA LEU A 126 -6.76 2.55 11.08
C LEU A 126 -5.32 2.59 10.58
N ARG A 127 -4.75 3.80 10.39
CA ARG A 127 -3.34 3.95 10.02
C ARG A 127 -2.40 3.44 11.11
N VAL A 128 -2.65 3.79 12.36
CA VAL A 128 -1.86 3.30 13.50
C VAL A 128 -1.99 1.79 13.63
N GLY A 129 -3.20 1.25 13.52
CA GLY A 129 -3.46 -0.19 13.59
C GLY A 129 -2.79 -0.98 12.47
N ALA A 130 -2.83 -0.50 11.23
CA ALA A 130 -2.14 -1.12 10.10
C ALA A 130 -0.62 -1.14 10.31
N ASN A 131 -0.03 -0.01 10.71
CA ASN A 131 1.39 0.08 11.01
C ASN A 131 1.79 -0.87 12.15
N PHE A 132 0.96 -0.96 13.20
CA PHE A 132 1.23 -1.86 14.32
C PHE A 132 1.14 -3.32 13.89
N ALA A 133 0.14 -3.69 13.09
CA ALA A 133 0.03 -5.02 12.52
C ALA A 133 1.27 -5.36 11.69
N ASP A 134 1.73 -4.45 10.83
CA ASP A 134 2.97 -4.63 10.06
C ASP A 134 4.19 -4.85 10.96
N LEU A 135 4.34 -4.08 12.04
CA LEU A 135 5.43 -4.25 13.01
C LEU A 135 5.40 -5.63 13.69
N VAL A 136 4.21 -6.12 14.06
CA VAL A 136 4.05 -7.45 14.66
C VAL A 136 4.46 -8.53 13.65
N HIS A 137 4.02 -8.42 12.39
CA HIS A 137 4.40 -9.37 11.34
C HIS A 137 5.91 -9.34 11.06
N GLN A 138 6.52 -8.14 11.01
CA GLN A 138 7.96 -8.00 10.84
C GLN A 138 8.74 -8.67 11.99
N ARG A 139 8.31 -8.43 13.23
CA ARG A 139 8.93 -9.05 14.41
C ARG A 139 8.80 -10.57 14.40
N ASN A 140 7.66 -11.10 13.96
CA ASN A 140 7.47 -12.54 13.81
C ASN A 140 8.37 -13.11 12.70
N PHE A 141 8.49 -12.44 11.55
CA PHE A 141 9.38 -12.86 10.46
C PHE A 141 10.85 -12.89 10.87
N LEU A 142 11.33 -11.85 11.58
CA LEU A 142 12.71 -11.83 12.09
C LEU A 142 13.01 -12.97 13.08
N ARG A 143 11.99 -13.42 13.83
CA ARG A 143 12.12 -14.57 14.74
C ARG A 143 12.12 -15.91 14.02
N SER A 144 11.59 -15.98 12.80
CA SER A 144 11.53 -17.18 11.97
C SER A 144 12.24 -16.99 10.63
N ALA A 145 13.37 -16.28 10.64
CA ALA A 145 14.08 -15.95 9.42
C ALA A 145 14.52 -17.24 8.69
N PRO A 146 14.27 -17.36 7.37
CA PRO A 146 14.75 -18.50 6.60
C PRO A 146 16.29 -18.53 6.62
N SER A 147 16.85 -19.74 6.55
CA SER A 147 18.29 -19.96 6.50
C SER A 147 18.91 -19.20 5.33
N ASP A 148 20.05 -18.54 5.56
CA ASP A 148 20.76 -17.83 4.50
C ASP A 148 21.08 -18.79 3.34
N PRO A 149 20.88 -18.36 2.09
CA PRO A 149 21.19 -19.20 0.94
C PRO A 149 22.71 -19.42 0.85
N ILE A 150 23.11 -20.66 0.62
CA ILE A 150 24.51 -20.99 0.33
C ILE A 150 24.79 -20.57 -1.11
N ILE A 151 25.55 -19.48 -1.27
CA ILE A 151 25.99 -18.99 -2.58
C ILE A 151 27.35 -19.63 -2.89
N THR A 152 27.38 -20.64 -3.77
CA THR A 152 28.63 -21.16 -4.31
C THR A 152 29.01 -20.40 -5.56
N LEU A 153 30.04 -19.57 -5.46
CA LEU A 153 30.66 -18.90 -6.60
C LEU A 153 31.51 -19.93 -7.37
N LEU A 154 31.08 -20.28 -8.58
CA LEU A 154 31.88 -21.08 -9.49
C LEU A 154 33.00 -20.20 -10.04
N LYS A 155 34.25 -20.57 -9.76
CA LYS A 155 35.43 -19.91 -10.32
C LYS A 155 35.59 -20.35 -11.78
N SER A 156 35.41 -19.40 -12.71
CA SER A 156 35.78 -19.57 -14.12
C SER A 156 37.28 -19.40 -14.32
#